data_AF-D8MSL8-F1
#
_entry.id   AF-D8MSL8-F1
#
_cell.length_a   1.000
_cell.length_b   1.000
_cell.length_c   1.000
_cell.angle_alpha   90.00
_cell.angle_beta   90.00
_cell.angle_gamma   90.00
#
_symmetry.space_group_name_H-M   'P 1'
#
loop_
_entity.id
_entity.type
_entity.pdbx_description
1 polymer ?
#
loop_
_entity_poly.entity_id
_entity_poly.type
_entity_poly.pdbx_seq_one_letter_code
_entity_poly.pdbx_strand_id
1 'polypeptide(L)'
;MLGEAAMSLIFSRQEISPAALLHQLQVMAVDEDDDDRLLQIAQTRKWLVTQKNHHAGTPSKNAVTASDSQNDPESRGADNRPRSSQSDEAEK
;
A
#
# COMPACT_ATOMS: atom_id res chain seq x y z
N MET A 1 -4.04 -5.04 21.11
CA MET A 1 -4.17 -6.53 21.11
C MET A 1 -2.87 -7.27 20.80
N LEU A 2 -2.14 -6.99 19.71
CA LEU A 2 -0.92 -7.76 19.39
C LEU A 2 0.13 -7.75 20.51
N GLY A 3 0.43 -6.58 21.08
CA GLY A 3 1.39 -6.45 22.18
C GLY A 3 0.95 -7.15 23.46
N GLU A 4 -0.36 -7.20 23.73
CA GLU A 4 -0.94 -7.88 24.90
C GLU A 4 -0.83 -9.41 24.74
N ALA A 5 -1.17 -9.94 23.56
CA ALA A 5 -0.95 -11.35 23.24
C ALA A 5 0.54 -11.74 23.32
N ALA A 6 1.44 -10.89 22.81
CA ALA A 6 2.88 -11.12 22.89
C ALA A 6 3.38 -11.10 24.35
N MET A 7 2.94 -10.14 25.17
CA MET A 7 3.26 -10.08 26.60
C MET A 7 2.82 -11.35 27.32
N SER A 8 1.61 -11.86 27.05
CA SER A 8 1.11 -13.10 27.63
C SER A 8 2.02 -14.31 27.31
N LEU A 9 2.47 -14.42 26.05
CA LEU A 9 3.42 -15.45 25.64
C LEU A 9 4.79 -15.28 26.31
N ILE A 10 5.30 -14.05 26.41
CA ILE A 10 6.58 -13.73 27.09
C ILE A 10 6.54 -14.14 28.56
N PHE A 11 5.48 -13.76 29.28
CA PHE A 11 5.33 -14.12 30.69
C PHE A 11 5.17 -15.63 30.89
N SER A 12 4.55 -16.30 29.93
CA SER A 12 4.42 -17.76 29.90
C SER A 12 5.69 -18.48 29.42
N ARG A 13 6.77 -17.74 29.08
CA ARG A 13 8.01 -18.26 28.47
C ARG A 13 7.76 -19.13 27.23
N GLN A 14 6.68 -18.85 26.51
CA GLN A 14 6.34 -19.52 25.27
C GLN A 14 7.04 -18.85 24.09
N GLU A 15 7.27 -19.62 23.02
CA GLU A 15 7.81 -19.09 21.78
C GLU A 15 6.86 -18.05 21.16
N ILE A 16 7.42 -16.92 20.73
CA ILE A 16 6.68 -15.91 19.98
C ILE A 16 6.74 -16.26 18.50
N SER A 17 5.70 -16.94 18.01
CA SER A 17 5.51 -17.25 16.59
C SER A 17 4.15 -16.76 16.09
N PRO A 18 3.95 -16.56 14.78
CA PRO A 18 2.64 -16.18 14.24
C PRO A 18 1.52 -17.16 14.63
N ALA A 19 1.83 -18.45 14.74
CA ALA A 19 0.87 -19.46 15.18
C ALA A 19 0.52 -19.29 16.66
N ALA A 20 1.53 -19.09 17.53
CA ALA A 20 1.32 -18.85 18.95
C ALA A 20 0.51 -17.56 19.22
N LEU A 21 0.80 -16.49 18.47
CA LEU A 21 0.07 -15.23 18.56
C LEU A 21 -1.39 -15.36 18.10
N LEU A 22 -1.64 -16.09 17.01
CA LEU A 22 -3.02 -16.37 16.55
C LEU A 22 -3.80 -17.17 17.58
N HIS A 23 -3.17 -18.18 18.19
CA HIS A 23 -3.77 -18.96 19.26
C HIS A 23 -4.07 -18.11 20.48
N GLN A 24 -3.09 -17.31 20.94
CA GLN A 24 -3.27 -16.44 22.10
C GLN A 24 -4.38 -15.40 21.90
N LEU A 25 -4.45 -14.78 20.72
CA LEU A 25 -5.54 -13.86 20.38
C LEU A 25 -6.90 -14.57 20.36
N GLN A 26 -6.95 -15.85 19.97
CA GLN A 26 -8.20 -16.61 20.00
C GLN A 26 -8.62 -16.94 21.44
N VAL A 27 -7.69 -17.34 22.30
CA VAL A 27 -7.96 -17.55 23.73
C VAL A 27 -8.51 -16.26 24.36
N MET A 28 -7.86 -15.12 24.09
CA MET A 28 -8.32 -13.82 24.60
C MET A 28 -9.73 -13.45 24.14
N ALA A 29 -10.17 -13.89 22.96
CA ALA A 29 -11.53 -13.62 22.47
C ALA A 29 -12.60 -14.56 23.05
N VAL A 30 -12.23 -15.71 23.61
CA VAL A 30 -13.21 -16.64 24.20
C VAL A 30 -13.77 -16.10 25.50
N ASP A 31 -12.94 -15.42 26.30
CA ASP A 31 -13.30 -14.88 27.61
C ASP A 31 -13.56 -13.36 27.58
N GLU A 32 -13.74 -12.77 26.39
CA GLU A 32 -13.98 -11.34 26.21
C GLU A 32 -15.46 -11.05 25.98
N ASP A 33 -16.01 -10.14 26.79
CA ASP A 33 -17.40 -9.70 26.69
C ASP A 33 -17.53 -8.29 26.05
N ASP A 34 -16.42 -7.56 25.92
CA ASP A 34 -16.39 -6.23 25.31
C ASP A 34 -16.35 -6.33 23.77
N ASP A 35 -17.42 -5.91 23.12
CA ASP A 35 -17.59 -5.92 21.65
C ASP A 35 -16.48 -5.15 20.92
N ASP A 36 -16.03 -4.01 21.46
CA ASP A 36 -14.98 -3.20 20.85
C ASP A 36 -13.63 -3.94 20.95
N ARG A 37 -13.36 -4.60 22.08
CA ARG A 37 -12.16 -5.44 22.24
C ARG A 37 -12.21 -6.66 21.32
N LEU A 38 -13.35 -7.33 21.21
CA LEU A 38 -13.55 -8.45 20.27
C LEU A 38 -13.26 -8.03 18.84
N LEU A 39 -13.73 -6.85 18.42
CA LEU A 39 -13.45 -6.30 17.10
C LEU A 39 -11.95 -6.07 16.88
N GLN A 40 -11.25 -5.49 17.86
CA GLN A 40 -9.80 -5.28 17.78
C GLN A 40 -9.02 -6.60 17.72
N ILE A 41 -9.46 -7.63 18.45
CA ILE A 41 -8.86 -8.98 18.39
C ILE A 41 -9.04 -9.56 16.99
N ALA A 42 -10.26 -9.49 16.43
CA ALA A 42 -10.55 -9.99 15.09
C ALA A 42 -9.73 -9.28 14.01
N GLN A 43 -9.62 -7.95 14.07
CA GLN A 43 -8.79 -7.17 13.15
C GLN A 43 -7.31 -7.56 13.24
N THR A 44 -6.79 -7.73 14.46
CA THR A 44 -5.39 -8.12 14.68
C THR A 44 -5.11 -9.52 14.12
N ARG A 45 -6.03 -10.48 14.33
CA ARG A 45 -5.91 -11.84 13.76
C ARG A 45 -5.88 -11.80 12.24
N LYS A 46 -6.78 -11.04 11.61
CA LYS A 46 -6.82 -10.89 10.15
C LYS A 46 -5.52 -10.30 9.61
N TRP A 47 -5.02 -9.24 10.24
CA TRP A 47 -3.73 -8.64 9.89
C TRP A 47 -2.59 -9.65 9.97
N LEU A 48 -2.52 -10.44 11.05
CA LEU A 48 -1.45 -11.41 11.27
C LEU A 48 -1.47 -12.56 10.24
N VAL A 49 -2.65 -13.03 9.84
CA VAL A 49 -2.79 -14.01 8.74
C VAL A 49 -2.31 -13.44 7.41
N THR A 50 -2.66 -12.19 7.10
CA THR A 50 -2.21 -11.53 5.88
C THR A 50 -0.69 -11.39 5.86
N GLN A 51 -0.09 -10.97 6.98
CA GLN A 51 1.37 -10.89 7.11
C GLN A 51 2.03 -12.25 6.89
N LYS A 52 1.52 -13.32 7.53
CA LYS A 52 2.03 -14.69 7.35
C LYS A 52 2.20 -15.06 5.87
N ASN A 53 1.25 -14.64 5.04
CA ASN A 53 1.26 -14.92 3.60
C ASN A 53 2.23 -14.00 2.82
N HIS A 54 2.51 -12.80 3.30
CA HIS A 54 3.52 -11.90 2.70
C HIS A 54 4.97 -12.35 2.95
N HIS A 55 5.24 -13.12 4.00
CA HIS A 55 6.60 -13.63 4.27
C HIS A 55 6.99 -14.83 3.36
N ALA A 56 6.01 -15.45 2.69
CA ALA A 56 6.25 -16.56 1.76
C ALA A 56 6.64 -16.09 0.34
N GLY A 57 6.67 -14.77 0.10
CA GLY A 57 7.07 -14.19 -1.17
C GLY A 57 8.10 -13.07 -1.00
N THR A 58 9.39 -13.40 -1.07
CA THR A 58 10.38 -12.43 -1.56
C THR A 58 11.03 -13.07 -2.80
N PRO A 59 11.25 -12.30 -3.87
CA PRO A 59 12.23 -11.22 -3.80
C PRO A 59 11.76 -9.94 -4.48
N SER A 60 11.81 -8.80 -3.79
CA SER A 60 11.93 -7.51 -4.50
C SER A 60 13.37 -7.03 -4.40
N LYS A 61 14.25 -7.78 -5.05
CA LYS A 61 15.45 -7.19 -5.67
C LYS A 61 14.98 -6.81 -7.07
N ASN A 62 14.66 -5.53 -7.30
CA ASN A 62 14.59 -4.85 -8.60
C ASN A 62 14.07 -3.42 -8.38
N ALA A 63 14.90 -2.58 -7.76
CA ALA A 63 14.77 -1.12 -7.86
C ALA A 63 15.99 -0.59 -8.64
N VAL A 64 16.12 -1.02 -9.89
CA VAL A 64 16.92 -0.34 -10.91
C VAL A 64 16.47 -0.89 -12.26
N THR A 65 15.82 -0.06 -13.08
CA THR A 65 16.22 0.26 -14.46
C THR A 65 15.21 1.27 -15.05
N ALA A 66 15.72 2.50 -15.24
CA ALA A 66 15.48 3.45 -16.32
C ALA A 66 14.11 3.50 -17.04
N SER A 67 13.47 4.67 -16.93
CA SER A 67 12.70 5.38 -17.97
C SER A 67 12.42 6.77 -17.36
N ASP A 68 12.67 7.93 -17.96
CA ASP A 68 13.03 8.27 -19.33
C ASP A 68 13.62 9.69 -19.27
N SER A 69 14.68 9.93 -20.03
CA SER A 69 15.24 11.24 -20.27
C SER A 69 14.23 12.11 -21.01
N GLN A 70 13.93 13.30 -20.49
CA GLN A 70 13.83 14.55 -21.28
C GLN A 70 13.17 15.65 -20.43
N ASN A 71 13.99 16.54 -19.89
CA ASN A 71 13.60 17.91 -19.62
C ASN A 71 14.78 18.79 -20.00
N ASP A 72 14.90 19.04 -21.30
CA ASP A 72 15.71 20.13 -21.83
C ASP A 72 14.73 21.26 -22.24
N PRO A 73 14.74 22.43 -21.58
CA PRO A 73 13.94 23.56 -21.98
C PRO A 73 14.73 24.44 -22.96
N GLU A 74 14.86 24.02 -24.23
CA GLU A 74 15.39 24.90 -25.27
C GLU A 74 14.33 25.87 -25.82
N SER A 75 14.44 27.07 -25.28
CA SER A 75 14.08 28.37 -25.86
C SER A 75 14.23 28.46 -27.39
N ARG A 76 13.14 28.84 -28.10
CA ARG A 76 13.10 29.57 -29.39
C ARG A 76 11.61 29.67 -29.80
N GLY A 77 10.95 30.82 -29.84
CA GLY A 77 11.38 32.08 -30.42
C GLY A 77 11.24 32.01 -31.95
N ALA A 78 10.06 32.40 -32.48
CA ALA A 78 9.84 33.14 -33.73
C ALA A 78 8.52 32.80 -34.44
N ASP A 79 7.74 33.85 -34.67
CA ASP A 79 6.96 34.18 -35.86
C ASP A 79 6.31 33.07 -36.71
N ASN A 80 4.98 33.08 -36.78
CA ASN A 80 4.27 32.83 -38.04
C ASN A 80 2.98 33.66 -38.13
N ARG A 81 3.18 34.85 -38.71
CA ARG A 81 2.19 35.80 -39.22
C ARG A 81 1.24 35.12 -40.24
N PRO A 82 -0.10 35.26 -40.14
CA PRO A 82 -0.97 34.87 -41.24
C PRO A 82 -0.87 35.91 -42.36
N ARG A 83 -0.43 35.48 -43.54
CA ARG A 83 -0.39 36.30 -44.76
C ARG A 83 -1.73 36.18 -45.49
N SER A 84 -2.43 37.30 -45.61
CA SER A 84 -3.66 37.47 -46.40
C SER A 84 -3.45 37.22 -47.90
N SER A 85 -4.47 36.69 -48.58
CA SER A 85 -4.81 36.83 -50.04
C SER A 85 -6.17 36.10 -50.24
N GLN A 86 -7.35 36.74 -50.23
CA GLN A 86 -8.02 37.51 -51.29
C GLN A 86 -8.22 36.75 -52.62
N SER A 87 -9.49 36.45 -52.95
CA SER A 87 -10.12 36.25 -54.28
C SER A 87 -11.63 36.11 -54.00
N ASP A 88 -12.43 37.17 -54.05
CA ASP A 88 -13.13 37.73 -55.23
C ASP A 88 -14.31 36.90 -55.75
N GLU A 89 -15.43 37.63 -55.92
CA GLU A 89 -16.47 37.49 -56.96
C GLU A 89 -17.73 36.60 -56.74
N ALA A 90 -18.80 37.32 -56.37
CA ALA A 90 -20.10 37.48 -57.07
C ALA A 90 -21.13 36.34 -57.28
N GLU A 91 -22.38 36.81 -57.26
CA GLU A 91 -23.63 36.24 -57.80
C GLU A 91 -24.33 35.21 -56.89
N LYS A 92 -25.57 35.41 -56.43
CA LYS A 92 -26.76 35.95 -57.10
C LYS A 92 -27.80 36.43 -56.09
#